data_AF-A0A8J8K7C8-F1
#
_entry.id   AF-A0A8J8K7C8-F1
#
_cell.length_a   1.000
_cell.length_b   1.000
_cell.length_c   1.000
_cell.angle_alpha   90.00
_cell.angle_beta   90.00
_cell.angle_gamma   90.00
#
_symmetry.space_group_name_H-M   'P 1'
#
loop_
_entity.id
_entity.type
_entity.pdbx_description
1 polymer ?
#
loop_
_entity_poly.entity_id
_entity_poly.type
_entity_poly.pdbx_seq_one_letter_code
_entity_poly.pdbx_strand_id
1 'polypeptide(L)'
;MKTLNLEKYVTKNRLKYFFLIFSVLSLLYTGYVLFSNNYNDNPSYNFMNNQFGQFGFYCMLIFFIFISLKVISKEKLFPFFLVLLLLTSLILSYISGIFLYTMPIVFILSIFFFYTRKYLFYHKPIVQP
;
A
#
# COMPACT_ATOMS: atom_id res chain seq x y z
N MET A 1 19.35 23.36 22.83
CA MET A 1 18.91 21.93 22.86
C MET A 1 17.45 21.67 22.44
N LYS A 2 16.50 22.64 22.52
CA LYS A 2 15.10 22.43 22.07
C LYS A 2 14.88 22.47 20.54
N THR A 3 15.74 23.15 19.77
CA THR A 3 15.63 23.32 18.31
C THR A 3 15.79 22.02 17.52
N LEU A 4 16.74 21.16 17.92
CA LEU A 4 17.01 19.86 17.29
C LEU A 4 15.81 18.90 17.27
N ASN A 5 14.95 18.96 18.30
CA ASN A 5 13.74 18.12 18.37
C ASN A 5 12.62 18.64 17.46
N LEU A 6 12.54 19.96 17.26
CA LEU A 6 11.53 20.58 16.42
C LEU A 6 11.80 20.27 14.94
N GLU A 7 13.05 20.40 14.49
CA GLU A 7 13.47 20.10 13.12
C GLU A 7 13.24 18.63 12.76
N LYS A 8 13.56 17.71 13.68
CA LYS A 8 13.34 16.28 13.50
C LYS A 8 11.85 15.94 13.41
N TYR A 9 11.01 16.60 14.19
CA TYR A 9 9.55 16.43 14.15
C TYR A 9 8.95 16.96 12.85
N VAL A 10 9.34 18.17 12.43
CA VAL A 10 8.90 18.79 11.17
C VAL A 10 9.31 17.94 9.98
N THR A 11 10.55 17.47 9.93
CA THR A 11 11.07 16.62 8.85
C THR A 11 10.32 15.29 8.77
N LYS A 12 10.07 14.65 9.92
CA LYS A 12 9.31 13.39 9.99
C LYS A 12 7.88 13.55 9.45
N ASN A 13 7.22 14.67 9.73
CA ASN A 13 5.87 14.93 9.22
C ASN A 13 5.89 15.26 7.73
N ARG A 14 6.82 16.10 7.26
CA ARG A 14 7.00 16.40 5.82
C ARG A 14 7.19 15.12 4.99
N LEU A 15 7.99 14.18 5.49
CA LEU A 15 8.24 12.91 4.81
C LEU A 15 6.96 12.05 4.70
N LYS A 16 6.10 12.03 5.74
CA LYS A 16 4.82 11.32 5.67
C LYS A 16 3.90 11.89 4.60
N TYR A 17 3.79 13.22 4.52
CA TYR A 17 2.96 13.88 3.50
C TYR A 17 3.52 13.71 2.09
N PHE A 18 4.85 13.74 1.94
CA PHE A 18 5.50 13.43 0.67
C PHE A 18 5.14 12.03 0.17
N PHE A 19 5.27 11.01 1.03
CA PHE A 19 4.88 9.65 0.66
C PHE A 19 3.38 9.51 0.39
N LEU A 20 2.54 10.27 1.10
CA LEU A 20 1.10 10.29 0.84
C LEU A 20 0.82 10.84 -0.57
N ILE A 21 1.35 12.01 -0.90
CA ILE A 21 1.19 12.63 -2.23
C ILE A 21 1.72 11.69 -3.33
N PHE A 22 2.91 11.14 -3.15
CA PHE A 22 3.50 10.18 -4.09
C PHE A 22 2.58 8.96 -4.32
N SER A 23 2.02 8.40 -3.24
CA SER A 23 1.13 7.24 -3.33
C SER A 23 -0.21 7.58 -4.00
N VAL A 24 -0.75 8.78 -3.78
CA VAL A 24 -1.94 9.28 -4.50
C VAL A 24 -1.66 9.42 -5.99
N LEU A 25 -0.56 10.09 -6.36
CA LEU A 25 -0.18 10.26 -7.77
C LEU A 25 0.04 8.91 -8.47
N SER A 26 0.70 7.98 -7.76
CA SER A 26 0.90 6.62 -8.25
C SER A 26 -0.45 5.94 -8.50
N LEU A 27 -1.38 5.99 -7.55
CA LEU A 27 -2.71 5.39 -7.72
C LEU A 27 -3.53 6.02 -8.84
N LEU A 28 -3.47 7.34 -9.01
CA LEU A 28 -4.14 8.02 -10.12
C LEU A 28 -3.59 7.56 -11.46
N TYR A 29 -2.26 7.46 -11.58
CA TYR A 29 -1.61 6.95 -12.78
C TYR A 29 -2.00 5.50 -13.06
N THR A 30 -1.91 4.61 -12.07
CA THR A 30 -2.24 3.19 -12.28
C THR A 30 -3.73 2.99 -12.54
N GLY A 31 -4.60 3.79 -11.91
CA GLY A 31 -6.03 3.81 -12.19
C GLY A 31 -6.32 4.25 -13.63
N TYR A 32 -5.63 5.27 -14.13
CA TYR A 32 -5.71 5.66 -15.54
C TYR A 32 -5.27 4.52 -16.47
N VAL A 33 -4.13 3.87 -16.21
CA VAL A 33 -3.65 2.73 -17.00
C VAL A 33 -4.64 1.56 -16.97
N LEU A 34 -5.27 1.30 -15.82
CA LEU A 34 -6.26 0.26 -15.64
C LEU A 34 -7.51 0.52 -16.51
N PHE A 35 -8.03 1.74 -16.56
CA PHE A 35 -9.27 2.03 -17.30
C PHE A 35 -9.06 2.51 -18.74
N SER A 36 -7.81 2.77 -19.14
CA SER A 36 -7.51 3.32 -20.46
C SER A 36 -7.46 2.24 -21.53
N ASN A 37 -8.31 2.38 -22.55
CA ASN A 37 -8.31 1.54 -23.75
C ASN A 37 -6.93 1.50 -24.43
N ASN A 38 -6.17 2.59 -24.42
CA ASN A 38 -4.81 2.63 -24.99
C ASN A 38 -3.84 1.60 -24.36
N TYR A 39 -4.11 1.12 -23.15
CA TYR A 39 -3.27 0.16 -22.42
C TYR A 39 -3.88 -1.24 -22.31
N ASN A 40 -5.15 -1.43 -22.69
CA ASN A 40 -5.85 -2.70 -22.56
C ASN A 40 -6.28 -3.29 -23.91
N ASP A 41 -6.51 -2.44 -24.91
CA ASP A 41 -6.85 -2.86 -26.27
C ASP A 41 -5.61 -2.95 -27.18
N ASN A 42 -4.42 -2.69 -26.63
CA ASN A 42 -3.17 -2.79 -27.36
C ASN A 42 -2.72 -4.27 -27.44
N PRO A 43 -2.54 -4.83 -28.65
CA PRO A 43 -2.15 -6.23 -28.82
C PRO A 43 -0.74 -6.54 -28.29
N SER A 44 0.13 -5.54 -28.12
CA SER A 44 1.47 -5.69 -27.56
C SER A 44 1.52 -5.51 -26.04
N TYR A 45 0.48 -4.95 -25.43
CA TYR A 45 0.43 -4.70 -23.99
C TYR A 45 -1.02 -4.60 -23.51
N ASN A 46 -1.40 -5.49 -22.60
CA ASN A 46 -2.69 -5.43 -21.94
C ASN A 46 -2.47 -5.43 -20.42
N PHE A 47 -2.78 -4.32 -19.75
CA PHE A 47 -2.59 -4.20 -18.29
C PHE A 47 -3.45 -5.21 -17.50
N MET A 48 -4.67 -5.45 -17.95
CA MET A 48 -5.59 -6.45 -17.36
C MET A 48 -5.07 -7.90 -17.47
N ASN A 49 -4.11 -8.16 -18.35
CA ASN A 49 -3.44 -9.45 -18.46
C ASN A 49 -1.96 -9.38 -18.01
N ASN A 50 -1.44 -8.19 -17.69
CA ASN A 50 -0.07 -8.01 -17.23
C ASN A 50 0.02 -8.22 -15.72
N GLN A 51 0.49 -9.40 -15.36
CA GLN A 51 0.63 -9.82 -13.98
C GLN A 51 1.57 -8.92 -13.16
N PHE A 52 2.67 -8.45 -13.76
CA PHE A 52 3.62 -7.56 -13.09
C PHE A 52 3.03 -6.17 -12.84
N GLY A 53 2.26 -5.65 -13.80
CA GLY A 53 1.51 -4.39 -13.65
C GLY A 53 0.49 -4.47 -12.50
N GLN A 54 -0.25 -5.57 -12.44
CA GLN A 54 -1.21 -5.83 -11.35
C GLN A 54 -0.54 -5.97 -9.99
N PHE A 55 0.59 -6.69 -9.92
CA PHE A 55 1.38 -6.78 -8.69
C PHE A 55 1.80 -5.39 -8.19
N GLY A 56 2.37 -4.57 -9.09
CA GLY A 56 2.77 -3.20 -8.79
C GLY A 56 1.60 -2.34 -8.30
N PHE A 57 0.43 -2.46 -8.92
CA PHE A 57 -0.79 -1.80 -8.48
C PHE A 57 -1.15 -2.14 -7.04
N TYR A 58 -1.21 -3.43 -6.69
CA TYR A 58 -1.54 -3.86 -5.32
C TYR A 58 -0.50 -3.40 -4.30
N CYS A 59 0.80 -3.45 -4.63
CA CYS A 59 1.83 -2.91 -3.76
C CYS A 59 1.62 -1.41 -3.48
N MET A 60 1.32 -0.62 -4.51
CA MET A 60 1.08 0.81 -4.37
C MET A 60 -0.21 1.11 -3.60
N LEU A 61 -1.26 0.33 -3.81
CA LEU A 61 -2.53 0.47 -3.11
C LEU A 61 -2.41 0.17 -1.61
N ILE A 62 -1.69 -0.90 -1.26
CA ILE A 62 -1.42 -1.22 0.14
C ILE A 62 -0.49 -0.18 0.77
N PHE A 63 0.53 0.29 0.04
CA PHE A 63 1.38 1.37 0.51
C PHE A 63 0.59 2.65 0.80
N PHE A 64 -0.34 3.02 -0.09
CA PHE A 64 -1.26 4.13 0.11
C PHE A 64 -2.11 3.95 1.37
N ILE A 65 -2.75 2.80 1.55
CA ILE A 65 -3.55 2.50 2.76
C ILE A 65 -2.68 2.64 4.00
N PHE A 66 -1.49 2.03 3.98
CA PHE A 66 -0.56 2.05 5.10
C PHE A 66 -0.15 3.47 5.49
N ILE A 67 0.27 4.29 4.52
CA ILE A 67 0.68 5.67 4.74
C ILE A 67 -0.50 6.55 5.15
N SER A 68 -1.68 6.37 4.55
CA SER A 68 -2.89 7.10 4.94
C SER A 68 -3.23 6.86 6.40
N LEU A 69 -3.26 5.58 6.83
CA LEU A 69 -3.48 5.21 8.23
C LEU A 69 -2.40 5.75 9.16
N LYS A 70 -1.14 5.80 8.71
CA LYS A 70 -0.02 6.37 9.47
C LYS A 70 -0.09 7.89 9.62
N VAL A 71 -0.65 8.61 8.63
CA VAL A 71 -0.87 10.06 8.70
C VAL A 71 -1.96 10.36 9.73
N ILE A 72 -3.08 9.62 9.71
CA ILE A 72 -4.19 9.81 10.68
C ILE A 72 -3.98 9.09 12.02
N SER A 73 -2.83 8.43 12.23
CA SER A 73 -2.50 7.69 13.46
C SER A 73 -3.47 6.55 13.79
N LYS A 74 -3.98 5.85 12.77
CA LYS A 74 -4.89 4.69 12.89
C LYS A 74 -4.30 3.40 12.31
N GLU A 75 -2.98 3.20 12.45
CA GLU A 75 -2.23 2.05 11.91
C GLU A 75 -2.81 0.68 12.33
N LYS A 76 -3.46 0.61 13.51
CA LYS A 76 -4.16 -0.59 13.99
C LYS A 76 -5.32 -1.07 13.11
N LEU A 77 -5.87 -0.21 12.25
CA LEU A 77 -6.92 -0.58 11.29
C LEU A 77 -6.36 -1.22 10.02
N PHE A 78 -5.03 -1.27 9.85
CA PHE A 78 -4.42 -1.78 8.62
C PHE A 78 -4.85 -3.21 8.26
N PRO A 79 -4.89 -4.19 9.19
CA PRO A 79 -5.38 -5.52 8.86
C PRO A 79 -6.85 -5.54 8.40
N PHE A 80 -7.69 -4.69 9.00
CA PHE A 80 -9.09 -4.56 8.59
C PHE A 80 -9.21 -4.05 7.15
N PHE A 81 -8.46 -3.00 6.79
CA PHE A 81 -8.44 -2.48 5.41
C PHE A 81 -7.84 -3.47 4.42
N LEU A 82 -6.88 -4.31 4.83
CA LEU A 82 -6.37 -5.40 4.00
C LEU A 82 -7.45 -6.44 3.73
N VAL A 83 -8.20 -6.89 4.75
CA VAL A 83 -9.29 -7.87 4.53
C VAL A 83 -10.37 -7.27 3.63
N LEU A 84 -10.75 -6.01 3.85
CA LEU A 84 -11.72 -5.32 3.00
C LEU A 84 -11.24 -5.22 1.54
N LEU A 85 -9.96 -4.91 1.33
CA LEU A 85 -9.38 -4.81 0.00
C LEU A 85 -9.28 -6.18 -0.69
N LEU A 86 -8.97 -7.24 0.05
CA LEU A 86 -8.97 -8.62 -0.45
C LEU A 86 -10.37 -9.01 -0.93
N LEU A 87 -11.41 -8.77 -0.11
CA LEU A 87 -12.79 -9.09 -0.45
C LEU A 87 -13.29 -8.33 -1.69
N THR A 88 -13.04 -7.01 -1.75
CA THR A 88 -13.42 -6.19 -2.91
C THR A 88 -12.70 -6.63 -4.18
N SER A 89 -11.43 -7.02 -4.08
CA SER A 89 -10.66 -7.51 -5.23
C SER A 89 -11.12 -8.90 -5.70
N LEU A 90 -11.57 -9.79 -4.80
CA LEU A 90 -12.20 -11.06 -5.18
C LEU A 90 -13.51 -10.84 -5.94
N ILE A 91 -14.34 -9.90 -5.49
CA ILE A 91 -15.59 -9.54 -6.19
C ILE A 91 -15.28 -8.99 -7.58
N LEU A 92 -14.32 -8.07 -7.70
CA LEU A 92 -13.90 -7.51 -8.99
C LEU A 92 -13.31 -8.57 -9.92
N SER A 93 -12.53 -9.51 -9.38
CA SER A 93 -12.01 -10.67 -10.13
C SER A 93 -13.15 -11.50 -10.71
N TYR A 94 -14.17 -11.78 -9.90
CA TYR A 94 -15.34 -12.56 -10.33
C TYR A 94 -16.15 -11.86 -11.42
N ILE A 95 -16.39 -10.55 -11.30
CA ILE A 95 -17.17 -9.77 -12.29
C ILE A 95 -16.39 -9.55 -13.59
N SER A 96 -15.09 -9.25 -13.47
CA SER A 96 -14.26 -8.81 -14.61
C SER A 96 -13.52 -9.95 -15.30
N GLY A 97 -13.54 -11.16 -14.73
CA GLY A 97 -12.80 -12.33 -15.25
C GLY A 97 -11.28 -12.22 -15.14
N ILE A 98 -10.75 -11.24 -14.41
CA ILE A 98 -9.31 -11.00 -14.28
C ILE A 98 -8.74 -11.91 -13.19
N PHE A 99 -7.76 -12.74 -13.54
CA PHE A 99 -7.07 -13.61 -12.59
C PHE A 99 -6.06 -12.83 -11.74
N LEU A 100 -6.46 -12.45 -10.53
CA LEU A 100 -5.63 -11.66 -9.61
C LEU A 100 -4.85 -12.57 -8.65
N TYR A 101 -4.04 -13.50 -9.16
CA TYR A 101 -3.23 -14.38 -8.29
C TYR A 101 -2.10 -13.60 -7.57
N THR A 102 -1.69 -12.46 -8.13
CA THR A 102 -0.71 -11.54 -7.54
C THR A 102 -1.23 -10.88 -6.28
N MET A 103 -2.55 -10.69 -6.18
CA MET A 103 -3.22 -10.10 -5.05
C MET A 103 -2.94 -10.88 -3.76
N PRO A 104 -3.34 -12.16 -3.57
CA PRO A 104 -3.07 -12.92 -2.34
C PRO A 104 -1.62 -12.86 -1.86
N ILE A 105 -0.64 -12.92 -2.78
CA ILE A 105 0.79 -12.83 -2.47
C ILE A 105 1.11 -11.49 -1.81
N VAL A 106 0.67 -10.38 -2.42
CA VAL A 106 0.90 -9.05 -1.89
C VAL A 106 0.21 -8.88 -0.52
N PHE A 107 -0.99 -9.44 -0.31
CA PHE A 107 -1.67 -9.42 0.99
C PHE A 107 -0.89 -10.16 2.07
N ILE A 108 -0.43 -11.38 1.80
CA ILE A 108 0.35 -12.19 2.75
C ILE A 108 1.63 -11.47 3.14
N LEU A 109 2.37 -10.94 2.15
CA LEU A 109 3.59 -10.17 2.40
C LEU A 109 3.30 -8.92 3.24
N SER A 110 2.21 -8.21 2.96
CA SER A 110 1.85 -6.98 3.67
C SER A 110 1.48 -7.25 5.13
N ILE A 111 0.76 -8.34 5.39
CA ILE A 111 0.47 -8.82 6.74
C ILE A 111 1.78 -9.17 7.45
N PHE A 112 2.63 -9.98 6.82
CA PHE A 112 3.92 -10.38 7.37
C PHE A 112 4.77 -9.16 7.76
N PHE A 113 4.98 -8.21 6.84
CA PHE A 113 5.76 -7.00 7.11
C PHE A 113 5.14 -6.10 8.19
N PHE A 114 3.81 -5.99 8.25
CA PHE A 114 3.14 -5.22 9.28
C PHE A 114 3.39 -5.79 10.68
N TYR A 115 3.26 -7.11 10.85
CA TYR A 115 3.52 -7.77 12.13
C TYR A 115 5.01 -7.81 12.49
N THR A 116 5.91 -8.08 11.53
CA THR A 116 7.36 -8.04 11.77
C THR A 116 7.82 -6.65 12.20
N ARG A 117 7.28 -5.59 11.58
CA ARG A 117 7.52 -4.21 12.04
C ARG A 117 7.04 -4.03 13.48
N LYS A 118 5.82 -4.45 13.81
CA LYS A 118 5.30 -4.34 15.17
C LYS A 118 6.23 -5.07 16.17
N TYR A 119 6.74 -6.24 15.81
CA TYR A 119 7.66 -6.99 16.66
C TYR A 119 8.98 -6.22 16.91
N LEU A 120 9.61 -5.69 15.85
CA LEU A 120 10.89 -4.98 15.94
C LEU A 120 10.82 -3.65 16.72
N PHE A 121 9.70 -2.93 16.66
CA PHE A 121 9.59 -1.60 17.27
C PHE A 121 8.96 -1.60 18.66
N TYR A 122 8.21 -2.64 19.04
CA TYR A 122 7.53 -2.72 20.34
C TYR A 122 8.22 -3.65 21.34
N HIS A 123 9.22 -4.44 20.94
CA HIS A 123 10.13 -5.14 21.86
C HIS A 123 11.45 -4.37 21.99
N LYS A 124 11.40 -3.20 22.64
CA LYS A 124 12.60 -2.72 23.34
C LYS A 124 12.85 -3.68 24.50
N PRO A 125 14.07 -4.22 24.68
CA PRO A 125 14.37 -4.98 25.88
C PRO A 125 14.12 -4.07 27.08
N ILE A 126 13.34 -4.58 28.04
CA ILE A 126 13.27 -4.02 29.38
C ILE A 126 14.68 -4.20 29.92
N VAL A 127 15.48 -3.14 29.89
CA VAL A 127 16.70 -3.10 30.69
C VAL A 127 16.17 -3.07 32.13
N GLN A 128 16.16 -4.25 32.78
CA GLN A 128 15.92 -4.33 34.20
C GLN A 128 17.02 -3.54 34.91
N PRO A 129 16.67 -2.73 35.93
CA PRO A 129 17.62 -1.89 36.66
C PRO A 129 18.73 -2.71 37.32
#